data_AF-A0A423TI78-F1
#
_entry.id   AF-A0A423TI78-F1
#
_cell.length_a   1.000
_cell.length_b   1.000
_cell.length_c   1.000
_cell.angle_alpha   90.00
_cell.angle_beta   90.00
_cell.angle_gamma   90.00
#
_symmetry.space_group_name_H-M   'P 1'
#
loop_
_entity.id
_entity.type
_entity.pdbx_description
1 polymer ?
#
loop_
_entity_poly.entity_id
_entity_poly.type
_entity_poly.pdbx_seq_one_letter_code
_entity_poly.pdbx_strand_id
1 'polypeptide(L)'
;MRHHGDSDFARMGVRQRKKMRKQFRYETNRKREFNKGKKTKIDIEVIRKVWDKSKSTHTNMAQLGLEYKLNKIMPPNEMETDVQKKDIVDEGKQKAVVETLEGQVKNQVAKTKLPPRLTHSQRSYIRYMMQRHGTNYYAMSKDPKNYYQDTPKQLEAKIKSYMDNPRYYIPEMRKKGLLPAKLAEKKQKVQDKKKKAQKKKFNSKKKS
;
A
#
# COMPACT_ATOMS: atom_id res chain seq x y z
N MET A 1 54.97 -32.02 33.35
CA MET A 1 53.55 -31.63 33.29
C MET A 1 53.16 -31.44 31.82
N ARG A 2 52.53 -32.43 31.19
CA ARG A 2 52.16 -32.37 29.76
C ARG A 2 50.68 -31.99 29.63
N HIS A 3 50.44 -30.78 29.14
CA HIS A 3 49.14 -30.35 28.59
C HIS A 3 48.84 -31.18 27.33
N HIS A 4 48.00 -32.22 27.42
CA HIS A 4 47.55 -33.03 26.27
C HIS A 4 46.01 -33.15 26.28
N GLY A 5 45.31 -32.02 26.28
CA GLY A 5 43.83 -31.99 26.23
C GLY A 5 43.24 -31.43 24.93
N ASP A 6 43.98 -30.59 24.19
CA ASP A 6 43.42 -29.80 23.08
C ASP A 6 43.68 -30.37 21.67
N SER A 7 44.52 -31.40 21.53
CA SER A 7 44.93 -31.93 20.22
C SER A 7 43.91 -32.87 19.55
N ASP A 8 43.03 -33.50 20.33
CA ASP A 8 42.16 -34.57 19.81
C ASP A 8 40.88 -34.04 19.16
N PHE A 9 40.47 -32.83 19.53
CA PHE A 9 39.30 -32.18 18.94
C PHE A 9 39.54 -31.74 17.49
N ALA A 10 40.78 -31.40 17.13
CA ALA A 10 41.19 -30.96 15.80
C ALA A 10 41.40 -32.11 14.80
N ARG A 11 41.52 -33.36 15.27
CA ARG A 11 41.64 -34.58 14.44
C ARG A 11 40.32 -35.29 14.15
N MET A 12 39.25 -35.02 14.91
CA MET A 12 37.96 -35.69 14.72
C MET A 12 37.19 -35.22 13.47
N GLY A 13 36.32 -36.06 12.90
CA GLY A 13 35.44 -35.65 11.80
C GLY A 13 34.36 -34.64 12.25
N VAL A 14 33.90 -33.76 11.34
CA VAL A 14 32.92 -32.69 11.63
C VAL A 14 31.67 -33.20 12.36
N ARG A 15 31.19 -34.40 12.01
CA ARG A 15 30.04 -35.05 12.66
C ARG A 15 30.32 -35.47 14.11
N GLN A 16 31.51 -36.02 14.39
CA GLN A 16 31.94 -36.40 15.75
C GLN A 16 32.15 -35.16 16.63
N ARG A 17 32.80 -34.12 16.10
CA ARG A 17 32.92 -32.82 16.79
C ARG A 17 31.55 -32.22 17.12
N LYS A 18 30.58 -32.30 16.20
CA LYS A 18 29.20 -31.82 16.42
C LYS A 18 28.45 -32.66 17.46
N LYS A 19 28.74 -33.96 17.58
CA LYS A 19 28.19 -34.85 18.63
C LYS A 19 28.77 -34.50 20.01
N MET A 20 30.09 -34.34 20.11
CA MET A 20 30.81 -33.95 21.33
C MET A 20 30.43 -32.54 21.82
N ARG A 21 30.19 -31.60 20.89
CA ARG A 21 29.70 -30.24 21.20
C ARG A 21 28.28 -30.19 21.77
N LYS A 22 27.48 -31.26 21.65
CA LYS A 22 26.16 -31.34 22.28
C LYS A 22 26.30 -31.70 23.76
N GLN A 23 26.92 -30.82 24.54
CA GLN A 23 26.84 -30.92 25.98
C GLN A 23 25.37 -30.69 26.40
N PHE A 24 24.81 -31.63 27.14
CA PHE A 24 23.46 -31.51 27.69
C PHE A 24 23.50 -30.48 28.83
N ARG A 25 22.94 -29.30 28.58
CA ARG A 25 22.83 -28.22 29.57
C ARG A 25 21.70 -28.52 30.53
N TYR A 26 22.03 -28.99 31.73
CA TYR A 26 21.05 -29.36 32.76
C TYR A 26 20.19 -28.19 33.25
N GLU A 27 20.71 -26.96 33.22
CA GLU A 27 19.98 -25.73 33.55
C GLU A 27 18.86 -25.40 32.55
N THR A 28 18.97 -25.90 31.33
CA THR A 28 18.01 -25.59 30.26
C THR A 28 17.04 -26.74 30.03
N ASN A 29 15.78 -26.54 30.39
CA ASN A 29 14.72 -27.45 29.99
C ASN A 29 14.42 -27.28 28.49
N ARG A 30 15.11 -28.05 27.64
CA ARG A 30 14.97 -28.00 26.17
C ARG A 30 13.53 -28.24 25.70
N LYS A 31 12.73 -29.04 26.42
CA LYS A 31 11.30 -29.26 26.12
C LYS A 31 10.49 -27.98 26.33
N ARG A 32 10.78 -27.25 27.42
CA ARG A 32 10.15 -25.95 27.70
C ARG A 32 10.55 -24.90 26.65
N GLU A 33 11.82 -24.80 26.31
CA GLU A 33 12.31 -23.87 25.27
C GLU A 33 11.72 -24.18 23.89
N PHE A 34 11.67 -25.45 23.50
CA PHE A 34 11.03 -25.87 22.27
C PHE A 34 9.55 -25.50 22.23
N ASN A 35 8.82 -25.69 23.32
CA ASN A 35 7.42 -25.32 23.41
C ASN A 35 7.20 -23.79 23.42
N LYS A 36 8.13 -23.00 23.95
CA LYS A 36 8.08 -21.52 23.82
C LYS A 36 8.21 -21.08 22.37
N GLY A 37 9.10 -21.72 21.60
CA GLY A 37 9.32 -21.42 20.18
C GLY A 37 8.16 -21.77 19.25
N LYS A 38 7.22 -22.63 19.68
CA LYS A 38 6.03 -23.00 18.88
C LYS A 38 4.95 -21.92 18.80
N LYS A 39 5.05 -20.85 19.59
CA LYS A 39 4.03 -19.79 19.61
C LYS A 39 4.22 -18.87 18.40
N THR A 40 3.27 -18.90 17.47
CA THR A 40 3.25 -17.96 16.35
C THR A 40 2.81 -16.57 16.82
N LYS A 41 3.56 -15.54 16.43
CA LYS A 41 3.17 -14.14 16.60
C LYS A 41 2.60 -13.66 15.27
N ILE A 42 1.42 -13.06 15.31
CA ILE A 42 0.71 -12.57 14.12
C ILE A 42 0.49 -11.07 14.33
N ASP A 43 1.06 -10.28 13.43
CA ASP A 43 1.03 -8.82 13.51
C ASP A 43 -0.29 -8.26 13.00
N ILE A 44 -0.87 -8.88 11.96
CA ILE A 44 -2.13 -8.45 11.35
C ILE A 44 -3.28 -8.84 12.28
N GLU A 45 -3.98 -7.82 12.78
CA GLU A 45 -5.08 -7.99 13.74
C GLU A 45 -6.22 -8.86 13.19
N VAL A 46 -6.56 -8.68 11.91
CA VAL A 46 -7.65 -9.42 11.25
C VAL A 46 -7.40 -10.93 11.30
N ILE A 47 -6.20 -11.35 10.90
CA ILE A 47 -5.79 -12.77 10.92
C ILE A 47 -5.68 -13.27 12.36
N ARG A 48 -5.13 -12.44 13.25
CA ARG A 48 -4.93 -12.80 14.66
C ARG A 48 -6.23 -13.14 15.39
N LYS A 49 -7.35 -12.49 15.05
CA LYS A 49 -8.67 -12.76 15.64
C LYS A 49 -9.20 -14.15 15.29
N VAL A 50 -8.87 -14.63 14.09
CA VAL A 50 -9.38 -15.88 13.53
C VAL A 50 -8.40 -17.04 13.74
N TRP A 51 -7.16 -16.73 14.13
CA TRP A 51 -6.11 -17.71 14.30
C TRP A 51 -6.28 -18.60 15.53
N ASP A 52 -6.44 -19.91 15.30
CA ASP A 52 -6.52 -20.92 16.34
C ASP A 52 -5.13 -21.45 16.72
N LYS A 53 -4.70 -21.20 17.96
CA LYS A 53 -3.37 -21.62 18.44
C LYS A 53 -3.24 -23.13 18.65
N SER A 54 -4.36 -23.87 18.68
CA SER A 54 -4.35 -25.33 18.85
C SER A 54 -4.05 -26.07 17.54
N LYS A 55 -4.33 -25.43 16.40
CA LYS A 55 -4.15 -25.98 15.06
C LYS A 55 -2.79 -25.65 14.47
N SER A 56 -2.41 -26.43 13.46
CA SER A 56 -1.19 -26.16 12.69
C SER A 56 -1.33 -24.88 11.84
N THR A 57 -0.20 -24.21 11.55
CA THR A 57 -0.16 -23.04 10.67
C THR A 57 -0.78 -23.33 9.31
N HIS A 58 -0.47 -24.50 8.74
CA HIS A 58 -1.01 -24.94 7.45
C HIS A 58 -2.54 -25.06 7.48
N THR A 59 -3.10 -25.69 8.52
CA THR A 59 -4.54 -25.83 8.68
C THR A 59 -5.22 -24.47 8.84
N ASN A 60 -4.65 -23.56 9.63
CA ASN A 60 -5.19 -22.22 9.81
C ASN A 60 -5.17 -21.40 8.52
N MET A 61 -4.08 -21.45 7.74
CA MET A 61 -4.01 -20.75 6.45
C MET A 61 -5.03 -21.33 5.46
N ALA A 62 -5.14 -22.66 5.38
CA ALA A 62 -6.16 -23.30 4.54
C ALA A 62 -7.59 -22.92 4.95
N GLN A 63 -7.87 -22.77 6.25
CA GLN A 63 -9.19 -22.30 6.73
C GLN A 63 -9.52 -20.87 6.30
N LEU A 64 -8.49 -20.02 6.16
CA LEU A 64 -8.60 -18.66 5.65
C LEU A 64 -8.67 -18.59 4.12
N GLY A 65 -8.48 -19.71 3.41
CA GLY A 65 -8.33 -19.72 1.96
C GLY A 65 -6.98 -19.18 1.47
N LEU A 66 -5.94 -19.37 2.28
CA LEU A 66 -4.55 -18.98 1.97
C LEU A 66 -3.68 -20.23 1.90
N GLU A 67 -2.76 -20.28 0.93
CA GLU A 67 -1.82 -21.40 0.84
C GLU A 67 -0.55 -21.13 1.66
N TYR A 68 -0.09 -22.14 2.38
CA TYR A 68 1.12 -22.07 3.19
C TYR A 68 2.40 -22.27 2.36
N LYS A 69 2.35 -23.06 1.27
CA LYS A 69 3.50 -23.35 0.40
C LYS A 69 3.39 -22.66 -0.96
N LEU A 70 4.25 -21.68 -1.22
CA LEU A 70 4.26 -20.89 -2.46
C LEU A 70 4.44 -21.74 -3.73
N ASN A 71 5.37 -22.71 -3.70
CA ASN A 71 5.68 -23.54 -4.88
C ASN A 71 4.50 -24.42 -5.33
N LYS A 72 3.45 -24.60 -4.51
CA LYS A 72 2.22 -25.27 -4.95
C LYS A 72 1.36 -24.37 -5.83
N ILE A 73 1.35 -23.06 -5.56
CA ILE A 73 0.61 -22.09 -6.38
C ILE A 73 1.42 -21.71 -7.60
N MET A 74 2.71 -21.46 -7.42
CA MET A 74 3.61 -20.96 -8.46
C MET A 74 4.85 -21.84 -8.55
N PRO A 75 4.80 -22.97 -9.28
CA PRO A 75 5.96 -23.82 -9.47
C PRO A 75 7.05 -23.07 -10.26
N PRO A 76 8.34 -23.24 -9.92
CA PRO A 76 9.42 -22.37 -10.41
C PRO A 76 9.74 -22.49 -11.91
N ASN A 77 9.26 -23.53 -12.60
CA ASN A 77 9.68 -23.89 -13.96
C ASN A 77 8.54 -24.02 -14.98
N GLU A 78 7.31 -23.69 -14.61
CA GLU A 78 6.24 -23.59 -15.61
C GLU A 78 6.39 -22.23 -16.29
N MET A 79 6.99 -22.23 -17.49
CA MET A 79 6.81 -21.10 -18.42
C MET A 79 5.31 -20.86 -18.57
N GLU A 80 4.91 -19.60 -18.73
CA GLU A 80 3.54 -19.11 -18.88
C GLU A 80 2.81 -19.76 -20.08
N THR A 81 2.60 -21.06 -20.04
CA THR A 81 1.54 -21.73 -20.77
C THR A 81 0.29 -21.39 -20.00
N ASP A 82 -0.68 -20.77 -20.67
CA ASP A 82 -1.98 -20.32 -20.14
C ASP A 82 -2.29 -21.07 -18.86
N VAL A 83 -1.93 -20.46 -17.73
CA VAL A 83 -2.09 -21.07 -16.42
C VAL A 83 -3.58 -21.20 -16.31
N GLN A 84 -4.06 -22.42 -16.59
CA GLN A 84 -5.41 -22.82 -16.32
C GLN A 84 -5.62 -22.33 -14.91
N LYS A 85 -6.48 -21.33 -14.77
CA LYS A 85 -7.08 -21.00 -13.49
C LYS A 85 -7.78 -22.28 -13.11
N LYS A 86 -7.04 -23.21 -12.50
CA LYS A 86 -7.63 -24.30 -11.76
C LYS A 86 -8.38 -23.52 -10.72
N ASP A 87 -9.68 -23.42 -10.95
CA ASP A 87 -10.61 -22.93 -9.96
C ASP A 87 -10.41 -23.87 -8.78
N ILE A 88 -9.49 -23.49 -7.89
CA ILE A 88 -9.34 -24.12 -6.59
C ILE A 88 -10.66 -23.72 -5.94
N VAL A 89 -11.63 -24.62 -6.04
CA VAL A 89 -12.92 -24.51 -5.36
C VAL A 89 -12.57 -24.56 -3.88
N ASP A 90 -12.25 -23.39 -3.35
CA ASP A 90 -11.83 -23.25 -1.98
C ASP A 90 -13.10 -23.17 -1.15
N GLU A 91 -13.51 -24.33 -0.63
CA GLU A 91 -14.56 -24.48 0.38
C GLU A 91 -14.04 -24.07 1.78
N GLY A 92 -13.19 -23.05 1.83
CA GLY A 92 -12.73 -22.41 3.06
C GLY A 92 -13.84 -21.60 3.70
N LYS A 93 -14.19 -21.96 4.94
CA LYS A 93 -15.34 -21.45 5.72
C LYS A 93 -15.26 -19.96 6.14
N GLN A 94 -14.26 -19.19 5.68
CA GLN A 94 -14.00 -17.82 6.16
C GLN A 94 -13.50 -16.84 5.08
N LYS A 95 -14.06 -16.89 3.86
CA LYS A 95 -13.75 -15.94 2.75
C LYS A 95 -13.84 -14.47 3.14
N ALA A 96 -14.71 -14.13 4.09
CA ALA A 96 -14.87 -12.78 4.62
C ALA A 96 -13.56 -12.17 5.16
N VAL A 97 -12.65 -12.98 5.72
CA VAL A 97 -11.36 -12.47 6.21
C VAL A 97 -10.49 -11.97 5.07
N VAL A 98 -10.42 -12.72 3.97
CA VAL A 98 -9.62 -12.34 2.79
C VAL A 98 -10.18 -11.06 2.16
N GLU A 99 -11.49 -10.96 2.01
CA GLU A 99 -12.15 -9.74 1.49
C GLU A 99 -11.83 -8.51 2.33
N THR A 100 -11.82 -8.64 3.66
CA THR A 100 -11.45 -7.51 4.54
C THR A 100 -9.99 -7.12 4.38
N LEU A 101 -9.08 -8.08 4.22
CA LEU A 101 -7.66 -7.82 3.99
C LEU A 101 -7.44 -7.14 2.64
N GLU A 102 -8.08 -7.63 1.57
CA GLU A 102 -8.03 -6.99 0.26
C GLU A 102 -8.57 -5.56 0.31
N GLY A 103 -9.67 -5.34 1.03
CA GLY A 103 -10.23 -4.02 1.26
C GLY A 103 -9.26 -3.10 2.00
N GLN A 104 -8.59 -3.59 3.05
CA GLN A 104 -7.57 -2.84 3.78
C GLN A 104 -6.39 -2.47 2.88
N VAL A 105 -5.90 -3.41 2.06
CA VAL A 105 -4.81 -3.17 1.10
C VAL A 105 -5.24 -2.15 0.05
N LYS A 106 -6.42 -2.30 -0.57
CA LYS A 106 -6.95 -1.34 -1.56
C LYS A 106 -7.05 0.06 -0.97
N ASN A 107 -7.57 0.18 0.26
CA ASN A 107 -7.68 1.45 0.97
C ASN A 107 -6.31 2.04 1.32
N GLN A 108 -5.35 1.23 1.77
CA GLN A 108 -4.01 1.69 2.08
C GLN A 108 -3.28 2.16 0.83
N VAL A 109 -3.37 1.39 -0.26
CA VAL A 109 -2.83 1.74 -1.58
C VAL A 109 -3.46 3.04 -2.09
N ALA A 110 -4.77 3.23 -1.94
CA ALA A 110 -5.44 4.48 -2.31
C ALA A 110 -4.95 5.68 -1.47
N LYS A 111 -4.64 5.47 -0.19
CA LYS A 111 -4.08 6.51 0.69
C LYS A 111 -2.62 6.84 0.37
N THR A 112 -1.81 5.85 0.00
CA THR A 112 -0.37 6.02 -0.25
C THR A 112 -0.05 6.43 -1.69
N LYS A 113 -0.86 6.02 -2.67
CA LYS A 113 -0.80 6.49 -4.07
C LYS A 113 -1.32 7.92 -4.18
N LEU A 114 -0.60 8.85 -3.57
CA LEU A 114 -0.75 10.26 -3.88
C LEU A 114 -0.19 10.50 -5.28
N PRO A 115 -0.85 11.33 -6.12
CA PRO A 115 -0.32 11.65 -7.43
C PRO A 115 1.04 12.35 -7.28
N PRO A 116 1.98 12.12 -8.22
CA PRO A 116 3.33 12.66 -8.12
C PRO A 116 3.28 14.19 -8.03
N ARG A 117 4.10 14.75 -7.15
CA ARG A 117 4.22 16.20 -7.01
C ARG A 117 4.98 16.75 -8.22
N LEU A 118 4.35 17.67 -8.93
CA LEU A 118 4.96 18.38 -10.04
C LEU A 118 5.59 19.68 -9.52
N THR A 119 6.80 19.98 -9.98
CA THR A 119 7.48 21.23 -9.64
C THR A 119 6.74 22.44 -10.23
N HIS A 120 7.08 23.65 -9.79
CA HIS A 120 6.45 24.85 -10.35
C HIS A 120 6.78 25.00 -11.85
N SER A 121 8.04 24.85 -12.24
CA SER A 121 8.49 24.93 -13.63
C SER A 121 7.75 23.92 -14.53
N GLN A 122 7.63 22.66 -14.10
CA GLN A 122 6.90 21.63 -14.84
C GLN A 122 5.43 22.01 -15.06
N ARG A 123 4.75 22.54 -14.03
CA ARG A 123 3.35 22.98 -14.15
C ARG A 123 3.20 24.17 -15.08
N SER A 124 4.11 25.12 -15.03
CA SER A 124 4.10 26.30 -15.90
C SER A 124 4.36 25.91 -17.37
N TYR A 125 5.30 24.99 -17.60
CA TYR A 125 5.56 24.41 -18.91
C TYR A 125 4.33 23.69 -19.48
N ILE A 126 3.72 22.77 -18.71
CA ILE A 126 2.53 22.01 -19.13
C ILE A 126 1.35 22.96 -19.39
N ARG A 127 1.13 23.95 -18.52
CA ARG A 127 0.08 24.96 -18.71
C ARG A 127 0.26 25.73 -20.02
N TYR A 128 1.48 26.16 -20.31
CA TYR A 128 1.80 26.87 -21.55
C TYR A 128 1.50 26.00 -22.78
N MET A 129 1.95 24.73 -22.78
CA MET A 129 1.69 23.80 -23.88
C MET A 129 0.20 23.58 -24.10
N MET A 130 -0.56 23.35 -23.03
CA MET A 130 -2.01 23.20 -23.09
C MET A 130 -2.73 24.45 -23.60
N GLN A 131 -2.27 25.65 -23.21
CA GLN A 131 -2.91 26.91 -23.62
C GLN A 131 -2.64 27.24 -25.09
N ARG A 132 -1.43 26.95 -25.59
CA ARG A 132 -1.03 27.30 -26.96
C ARG A 132 -1.49 26.28 -28.00
N HIS A 133 -1.39 24.98 -27.68
CA HIS A 133 -1.59 23.89 -28.64
C HIS A 133 -2.81 23.00 -28.34
N GLY A 134 -3.44 23.17 -27.17
CA GLY A 134 -4.63 22.41 -26.79
C GLY A 134 -4.36 20.91 -26.65
N THR A 135 -4.90 20.11 -27.56
CA THR A 135 -4.74 18.64 -27.63
C THR A 135 -3.79 18.18 -28.74
N ASN A 136 -3.20 19.09 -29.51
CA ASN A 136 -2.29 18.74 -30.60
C ASN A 136 -0.86 18.49 -30.08
N TYR A 137 -0.59 17.26 -29.65
CA TYR A 137 0.71 16.87 -29.08
C TYR A 137 1.87 16.93 -30.10
N TYR A 138 1.58 16.77 -31.39
CA TYR A 138 2.58 16.88 -32.45
C TYR A 138 3.03 18.33 -32.67
N ALA A 139 2.10 19.28 -32.55
CA ALA A 139 2.45 20.71 -32.55
C ALA A 139 3.25 21.08 -31.29
N MET A 140 2.91 20.53 -30.12
CA MET A 140 3.66 20.76 -28.89
C MET A 140 5.11 20.26 -28.97
N SER A 141 5.35 19.11 -29.63
CA SER A 141 6.72 18.59 -29.75
C SER A 141 7.61 19.49 -30.61
N LYS A 142 7.02 20.24 -31.55
CA LYS A 142 7.72 21.20 -32.42
C LYS A 142 7.80 22.62 -31.82
N ASP A 143 7.22 22.85 -30.64
CA ASP A 143 7.24 24.17 -30.02
C ASP A 143 8.66 24.53 -29.56
N PRO A 144 9.14 25.78 -29.79
CA PRO A 144 10.48 26.20 -29.37
C PRO A 144 10.75 26.06 -27.88
N LYS A 145 9.69 26.07 -27.04
CA LYS A 145 9.80 25.93 -25.59
C LYS A 145 9.95 24.47 -25.15
N ASN A 146 9.76 23.50 -26.05
CA ASN A 146 10.09 22.10 -25.83
C ASN A 146 11.62 21.86 -25.87
N TYR A 147 12.35 22.52 -24.97
CA TYR A 147 13.81 22.47 -24.89
C TYR A 147 14.34 21.04 -24.68
N TYR A 148 13.59 20.23 -23.93
CA TYR A 148 13.95 18.84 -23.63
C TYR A 148 13.62 17.88 -24.75
N GLN A 149 13.13 18.37 -25.89
CA GLN A 149 12.83 17.56 -27.08
C GLN A 149 11.89 16.40 -26.76
N ASP A 150 10.89 16.65 -25.89
CA ASP A 150 9.92 15.62 -25.53
C ASP A 150 9.16 15.17 -26.76
N THR A 151 9.04 13.85 -26.92
CA THR A 151 8.19 13.24 -27.94
C THR A 151 6.71 13.52 -27.66
N PRO A 152 5.83 13.49 -28.68
CA PRO A 152 4.39 13.72 -28.49
C PRO A 152 3.76 12.86 -27.39
N LYS A 153 4.16 11.58 -27.30
CA LYS A 153 3.67 10.63 -26.28
C LYS A 153 4.14 10.98 -24.87
N GLN A 154 5.36 11.51 -24.72
CA GLN A 154 5.86 11.99 -23.43
C GLN A 154 5.13 13.28 -23.00
N LEU A 155 4.83 14.18 -23.94
CA LEU A 155 4.04 15.39 -23.67
C LEU A 155 2.61 15.03 -23.24
N GLU A 156 1.98 14.08 -23.94
CA GLU A 156 0.69 13.52 -23.56
C GLU A 156 0.72 12.96 -22.13
N ALA A 157 1.72 12.13 -21.80
CA ALA A 157 1.86 11.56 -20.46
C ALA A 157 2.06 12.63 -19.37
N LYS A 158 2.84 13.68 -19.65
CA LYS A 158 3.04 14.81 -18.74
C LYS A 158 1.75 15.60 -18.52
N ILE A 159 0.99 15.87 -19.58
CA ILE A 159 -0.30 16.55 -19.51
C ILE A 159 -1.31 15.70 -18.75
N LYS A 160 -1.39 14.40 -19.04
CA LYS A 160 -2.26 13.46 -18.33
C LYS A 160 -1.94 13.42 -16.84
N SER A 161 -0.67 13.30 -16.47
CA SER A 161 -0.22 13.36 -15.07
C SER A 161 -0.62 14.67 -14.37
N TYR A 162 -0.59 15.79 -15.08
CA TYR A 162 -1.04 17.08 -14.56
C TYR A 162 -2.56 17.16 -14.38
N MET A 163 -3.34 16.63 -15.33
CA MET A 163 -4.82 16.58 -15.28
C MET A 163 -5.33 15.64 -14.18
N ASP A 164 -4.74 14.45 -14.10
CA ASP A 164 -5.08 13.43 -13.11
C ASP A 164 -4.76 13.89 -11.69
N ASN A 165 -3.84 14.85 -11.52
CA ASN A 165 -3.46 15.38 -10.22
C ASN A 165 -4.47 16.44 -9.71
N PRO A 166 -5.34 16.10 -8.75
CA PRO A 166 -6.40 17.01 -8.29
C PRO A 166 -5.83 18.25 -7.60
N ARG A 167 -4.60 18.18 -7.07
CA ARG A 167 -3.95 19.27 -6.36
C ARG A 167 -3.70 20.49 -7.23
N TYR A 168 -3.48 20.30 -8.53
CA TYR A 168 -3.10 21.37 -9.45
C TYR A 168 -4.20 21.67 -10.46
N TYR A 169 -4.83 20.63 -11.01
CA TYR A 169 -5.84 20.80 -12.05
C TYR A 169 -7.14 21.41 -11.50
N ILE A 170 -7.62 20.98 -10.33
CA ILE A 170 -8.86 21.52 -9.73
C ILE A 170 -8.79 23.03 -9.45
N PRO A 171 -7.73 23.56 -8.79
CA PRO A 171 -7.61 25.00 -8.60
C PRO A 171 -7.63 25.79 -9.91
N GLU A 172 -7.00 25.28 -10.96
CA GLU A 172 -6.97 25.94 -12.26
C GLU A 172 -8.32 25.92 -12.97
N MET A 173 -9.03 24.79 -12.91
CA MET A 173 -10.40 24.71 -13.44
C MET A 173 -11.39 25.59 -12.68
N ARG A 174 -11.19 25.76 -11.36
CA ARG A 174 -11.95 26.74 -10.56
C ARG A 174 -11.68 28.18 -10.99
N LYS A 175 -10.41 28.55 -11.23
CA LYS A 175 -10.06 29.88 -11.73
C LYS A 175 -10.67 30.17 -13.10
N LYS A 176 -10.70 29.17 -13.98
CA LYS A 176 -11.29 29.28 -15.32
C LYS A 176 -12.84 29.27 -15.32
N GLY A 177 -13.49 29.04 -14.17
CA GLY A 177 -14.95 29.01 -14.06
C GLY A 177 -15.63 27.74 -14.59
N LEU A 178 -14.86 26.71 -14.97
CA LEU A 178 -15.39 25.46 -15.55
C LEU A 178 -15.91 24.46 -14.49
N LEU A 179 -15.68 24.71 -13.20
CA LEU A 179 -16.17 23.88 -12.11
C LEU A 179 -17.10 24.69 -11.19
N PRO A 180 -18.31 24.18 -10.87
CA PRO A 180 -19.21 24.86 -9.94
C PRO A 180 -18.54 24.92 -8.56
N ALA A 181 -18.48 26.12 -8.00
CA ALA A 181 -17.91 26.38 -6.69
C ALA A 181 -18.82 25.80 -5.58
N LYS A 182 -18.89 24.47 -5.45
CA LYS A 182 -19.65 23.79 -4.37
C LYS A 182 -19.21 24.22 -2.94
N LEU A 183 -18.11 24.97 -2.79
CA LEU A 183 -17.65 25.58 -1.54
C LEU A 183 -18.13 27.03 -1.33
N ALA A 184 -18.51 27.76 -2.37
CA ALA A 184 -19.02 29.12 -2.28
C ALA A 184 -20.45 29.15 -1.70
N GLU A 185 -21.29 28.20 -2.14
CA GLU A 185 -22.68 28.07 -1.65
C GLU A 185 -22.76 27.73 -0.15
N LYS A 186 -21.83 26.91 0.37
CA LYS A 186 -21.77 26.59 1.81
C LYS A 186 -21.39 27.81 2.65
N LYS A 187 -20.47 28.66 2.17
CA LYS A 187 -20.06 29.88 2.88
C LYS A 187 -21.15 30.95 2.86
N GLN A 188 -21.84 31.14 1.73
CA GLN A 188 -22.99 32.05 1.63
C GLN A 188 -24.14 31.61 2.54
N LYS A 189 -24.54 30.32 2.51
CA LYS A 189 -25.60 29.80 3.40
C LYS A 189 -25.30 29.96 4.89
N VAL A 190 -24.02 29.90 5.29
CA VAL A 190 -23.60 30.13 6.69
C VAL A 190 -23.61 31.61 7.05
N GLN A 191 -23.22 32.50 6.13
CA GLN A 191 -23.26 33.95 6.34
C GLN A 191 -24.70 34.49 6.37
N ASP A 192 -25.58 33.98 5.52
CA ASP A 192 -26.99 34.37 5.50
C ASP A 192 -27.72 33.94 6.78
N LYS A 193 -27.41 32.74 7.31
CA LYS A 193 -27.90 32.30 8.62
C LYS A 193 -27.41 33.19 9.77
N LYS A 194 -26.14 33.63 9.75
CA LYS A 194 -25.61 34.56 10.76
C LYS A 194 -26.27 35.95 10.69
N LYS A 195 -26.47 36.50 9.49
CA LYS A 195 -27.19 37.78 9.30
C LYS A 195 -28.65 37.69 9.75
N LYS A 196 -29.34 36.57 9.45
CA LYS A 196 -30.73 36.34 9.90
C LYS A 196 -30.83 36.22 11.42
N ALA A 197 -29.85 35.58 12.07
CA ALA A 197 -29.78 35.48 13.53
C ALA A 197 -29.50 36.85 14.20
N GLN A 198 -28.63 37.68 13.64
CA GLN A 198 -28.36 39.04 14.15
C GLN A 198 -29.57 39.97 14.00
N LYS A 199 -30.28 39.91 12.86
CA LYS A 199 -31.49 40.70 12.61
C LYS A 199 -32.63 40.32 13.58
N LYS A 200 -32.72 39.03 13.95
CA LYS A 200 -33.68 38.53 14.94
C LYS A 200 -33.38 39.03 16.35
N LYS A 201 -32.10 39.08 16.75
CA LYS A 201 -31.64 39.64 18.04
C LYS A 201 -31.82 41.15 18.13
N PHE A 202 -31.71 41.88 17.01
CA PHE A 202 -31.94 43.32 16.96
C PHE A 202 -33.42 43.68 17.10
N ASN A 203 -34.32 42.92 16.45
CA ASN A 203 -35.76 43.15 16.54
C ASN A 203 -36.37 42.75 17.90
N SER A 204 -35.79 41.77 18.61
CA SER A 204 -36.23 41.43 19.97
C SER A 204 -35.83 42.49 21.00
N LYS A 205 -34.78 43.27 20.73
CA LYS A 205 -34.29 44.34 21.63
C LYS A 205 -35.02 45.68 21.47
N LYS A 206 -35.79 45.84 20.39
CA LYS A 206 -36.65 47.02 20.11
C LYS A 206 -38.10 46.85 20.58
N LYS A 207 -38.47 45.67 21.10
CA LYS A 207 -39.82 45.34 21.62
C LYS A 207 -39.86 45.20 23.15
N SER A 208 -38.78 45.61 23.83
CA SER A 208 -38.70 45.76 25.29
C SER A 208 -38.58 47.22 25.64
#